data_AF-A0A4R7HYK3-F1
#
_entry.id   AF-A0A4R7HYK3-F1
#
_cell.length_a   1.000
_cell.length_b   1.000
_cell.length_c   1.000
_cell.angle_alpha   90.00
_cell.angle_beta   90.00
_cell.angle_gamma   90.00
#
_symmetry.space_group_name_H-M   'P 1'
#
loop_
_entity.id
_entity.type
_entity.pdbx_description
1 polymer ?
#
loop_
_entity_poly.entity_id
_entity_poly.type
_entity_poly.pdbx_seq_one_letter_code
_entity_poly.pdbx_strand_id
1 'polypeptide(L)'
;MRSSPRAGLVVVASSLLLLAACDGESEVAVTVPDTTPSEITVPETTASAATVPDTTASAVTAPASTDTPTTTDAPATTDAPATTMPSVSRPTIDELIASGEVLNIAHAGGDQAWPHSTFYAFDRAVEAGADVLEMDVQLTADGVLIVQHDDTVDGTTDGTGRVDSFTFDEITQLDAAYWYSPGCWPCREQDDEAYVLRGVRTGAVPAPDGVDPDTLRIVSFAELVERYPDMPLDVEIKGTDASAAATADALAAAIVEYDLTDNVVVVSFDDPTVEYFRSIAPDVDVSPGVGEMSAWLLQGADLSPGTRIVQVPPMFGDVPVISPEFWTAVDAAGVEVWVWPNDWRTQENAEFYEELVADGADGIIVGRPDLFPN
;
A
#
# COMPACT_ATOMS: atom_id res chain seq x y z
N MET A 1 63.78 11.69 8.81
CA MET A 1 62.58 11.09 9.45
C MET A 1 61.62 10.75 8.33
N ARG A 2 61.29 9.47 8.15
CA ARG A 2 60.57 8.93 6.99
C ARG A 2 59.08 9.23 7.10
N SER A 3 58.48 9.64 5.98
CA SER A 3 57.04 9.76 5.77
C SER A 3 56.41 8.37 5.58
N SER A 4 55.28 8.12 6.24
CA SER A 4 54.36 7.03 5.88
C SER A 4 53.12 7.63 5.21
N PRO A 5 52.66 7.13 4.06
CA PRO A 5 51.35 7.48 3.52
C PRO A 5 50.27 6.65 4.23
N ARG A 6 49.13 7.28 4.56
CA ARG A 6 47.90 6.56 4.94
C ARG A 6 47.29 6.00 3.65
N ALA A 7 47.08 4.69 3.62
CA ALA A 7 46.28 4.04 2.59
C ALA A 7 44.81 4.40 2.82
N GLY A 8 44.20 5.09 1.86
CA GLY A 8 42.75 5.25 1.79
C GLY A 8 42.15 3.96 1.26
N LEU A 9 41.25 3.36 2.04
CA LEU A 9 40.39 2.28 1.58
C LEU A 9 39.25 2.93 0.79
N VAL A 10 39.28 2.79 -0.53
CA VAL A 10 38.13 3.11 -1.40
C VAL A 10 37.24 1.88 -1.36
N VAL A 11 36.11 1.97 -0.64
CA VAL A 11 35.03 1.00 -0.76
C VAL A 11 34.21 1.43 -1.98
N VAL A 12 34.29 0.65 -3.05
CA VAL A 12 33.39 0.79 -4.19
C VAL A 12 32.07 0.16 -3.77
N ALA A 13 31.07 0.99 -3.49
CA ALA A 13 29.70 0.51 -3.32
C ALA A 13 29.20 0.05 -4.70
N SER A 14 29.16 -1.26 -4.91
CA SER A 14 28.38 -1.85 -6.00
C SER A 14 26.91 -1.75 -5.60
N SER A 15 26.12 -1.03 -6.39
CA SER A 15 24.67 -0.99 -6.28
C SER A 15 24.10 -2.41 -6.36
N LEU A 16 23.74 -2.98 -5.21
CA LEU A 16 22.80 -4.09 -5.12
C LEU A 16 21.42 -3.45 -5.00
N LEU A 17 20.63 -3.52 -6.08
CA LEU A 17 19.17 -3.50 -5.95
C LEU A 17 18.82 -4.76 -5.15
N LEU A 18 18.45 -4.61 -3.89
CA LEU A 18 17.84 -5.67 -3.11
C LEU A 18 16.34 -5.36 -3.08
N LEU A 19 15.57 -6.09 -3.89
CA LEU A 19 14.14 -6.21 -3.67
C LEU A 19 13.96 -6.79 -2.27
N ALA A 20 13.34 -6.03 -1.36
CA ALA A 20 12.77 -6.59 -0.15
C ALA A 20 11.55 -7.42 -0.57
N ALA A 21 11.81 -8.60 -1.11
CA ALA A 21 10.79 -9.59 -1.40
C ALA A 21 10.63 -10.48 -0.17
N CYS A 22 9.45 -10.46 0.44
CA CYS A 22 8.95 -11.62 1.17
C CYS A 22 8.55 -12.72 0.15
N ASP A 23 9.47 -13.14 -0.71
CA ASP A 23 9.26 -14.27 -1.61
C ASP A 23 9.59 -15.57 -0.86
N GLY A 24 8.56 -16.38 -0.66
CA GLY A 24 8.72 -17.75 -0.16
C GLY A 24 9.24 -18.66 -1.27
N GLU A 25 10.52 -19.01 -1.24
CA GLU A 25 11.05 -20.07 -2.10
C GLU A 25 10.90 -21.45 -1.44
N SER A 26 9.95 -22.25 -1.93
CA SER A 26 9.83 -23.68 -1.62
C SER A 26 10.84 -24.48 -2.47
N GLU A 27 11.89 -25.03 -1.86
CA GLU A 27 12.81 -25.97 -2.52
C GLU A 27 12.13 -27.33 -2.80
N VAL A 28 11.64 -27.53 -4.03
CA VAL A 28 11.30 -28.88 -4.52
C VAL A 28 12.53 -29.49 -5.18
N ALA A 29 13.17 -30.42 -4.47
CA ALA A 29 14.27 -31.24 -5.00
C ALA A 29 13.77 -32.17 -6.13
N VAL A 30 13.91 -31.74 -7.39
CA VAL A 30 13.74 -32.60 -8.55
C VAL A 30 15.06 -33.34 -8.82
N THR A 31 15.03 -34.66 -8.67
CA THR A 31 16.13 -35.54 -9.06
C THR A 31 16.19 -35.65 -10.59
N VAL A 32 17.33 -35.23 -11.17
CA VAL A 32 17.61 -35.37 -12.61
C VAL A 32 18.35 -36.68 -12.86
N PRO A 33 17.86 -37.58 -13.73
CA PRO A 33 18.68 -38.69 -14.21
C PRO A 33 19.57 -38.25 -15.38
N ASP A 34 20.81 -38.72 -15.30
CA ASP A 34 21.93 -38.58 -16.23
C ASP A 34 21.60 -39.16 -17.63
N THR A 35 21.61 -38.32 -18.67
CA THR A 35 21.74 -38.76 -20.07
C THR A 35 22.50 -37.73 -20.92
N THR A 36 23.37 -38.27 -21.77
CA THR A 36 24.36 -37.59 -22.63
C THR A 36 23.75 -36.76 -23.78
N PRO A 37 24.49 -35.76 -24.32
CA PRO A 37 23.94 -34.79 -25.27
C PRO A 37 23.82 -35.38 -26.68
N SER A 38 22.63 -35.30 -27.27
CA SER A 38 22.42 -35.49 -28.70
C SER A 38 21.93 -34.18 -29.32
N GLU A 39 22.54 -33.82 -30.45
CA GLU A 39 22.23 -32.68 -31.31
C GLU A 39 20.72 -32.45 -31.49
N ILE A 40 20.25 -31.24 -31.21
CA ILE A 40 18.93 -30.77 -31.63
C ILE A 40 19.13 -29.80 -32.79
N THR A 41 18.71 -30.26 -33.97
CA THR A 41 18.54 -29.48 -35.19
C THR A 41 17.29 -28.60 -35.04
N VAL A 42 17.42 -27.30 -35.26
CA VAL A 42 16.31 -26.34 -35.28
C VAL A 42 15.67 -26.34 -36.68
N PRO A 43 14.35 -26.57 -36.82
CA PRO A 43 13.64 -26.11 -37.99
C PRO A 43 13.01 -24.73 -37.73
N GLU A 44 13.33 -23.78 -38.61
CA GLU A 44 12.58 -22.54 -38.79
C GLU A 44 11.10 -22.86 -39.10
N THR A 45 10.19 -22.23 -38.37
CA THR A 45 8.78 -22.14 -38.78
C THR A 45 8.35 -20.69 -38.92
N THR A 46 7.99 -20.41 -40.17
CA THR A 46 7.48 -19.19 -40.78
C THR A 46 6.22 -18.64 -40.10
N ALA A 47 6.20 -17.33 -39.89
CA ALA A 47 5.00 -16.56 -39.57
C ALA A 47 3.95 -16.66 -40.68
N SER A 48 2.72 -17.03 -40.33
CA SER A 48 1.54 -16.92 -41.20
C SER A 48 0.63 -15.84 -40.64
N ALA A 49 0.43 -14.79 -41.44
CA ALA A 49 -0.54 -13.73 -41.22
C ALA A 49 -1.97 -14.29 -41.15
N ALA A 50 -2.76 -13.81 -40.18
CA ALA A 50 -4.20 -14.01 -40.13
C ALA A 50 -4.91 -12.66 -40.29
N THR A 51 -5.82 -12.67 -41.24
CA THR A 51 -6.58 -11.55 -41.81
C THR A 51 -7.69 -11.07 -40.87
N VAL A 52 -7.82 -9.75 -40.73
CA VAL A 52 -8.93 -9.05 -40.06
C VAL A 52 -10.18 -9.07 -40.97
N PRO A 53 -11.39 -9.42 -40.47
CA PRO A 53 -12.61 -9.13 -41.20
C PRO A 53 -13.15 -7.73 -40.83
N ASP A 54 -13.35 -6.97 -41.90
CA ASP A 54 -14.10 -5.72 -42.01
C ASP A 54 -15.58 -5.93 -41.65
N THR A 55 -16.11 -5.14 -40.71
CA THR A 55 -17.56 -5.03 -40.47
C THR A 55 -18.00 -3.57 -40.48
N THR A 56 -18.73 -3.28 -41.54
CA THR A 56 -19.37 -2.04 -41.91
C THR A 56 -20.41 -1.54 -40.91
N ALA A 57 -20.37 -0.23 -40.66
CA ALA A 57 -21.38 0.53 -39.94
C ALA A 57 -22.78 0.41 -40.57
N SER A 58 -23.80 0.31 -39.72
CA SER A 58 -25.19 0.59 -40.08
C SER A 58 -25.78 1.65 -39.14
N ALA A 59 -26.13 2.77 -39.74
CA ALA A 59 -26.85 3.87 -39.13
C ALA A 59 -28.27 3.44 -38.77
N VAL A 60 -28.71 3.77 -37.55
CA VAL A 60 -30.11 3.66 -37.14
C VAL A 60 -30.67 5.07 -36.96
N THR A 61 -31.69 5.34 -37.75
CA THR A 61 -32.47 6.56 -37.89
C THR A 61 -33.36 6.78 -36.66
N ALA A 62 -33.32 7.99 -36.10
CA ALA A 62 -34.26 8.45 -35.07
C ALA A 62 -35.60 8.89 -35.70
N PRO A 63 -36.75 8.67 -35.05
CA PRO A 63 -37.96 9.44 -35.31
C PRO A 63 -38.09 10.62 -34.34
N ALA A 64 -38.46 11.76 -34.88
CA ALA A 64 -38.84 12.95 -34.14
C ALA A 64 -40.23 12.78 -33.51
N SER A 65 -40.36 13.15 -32.23
CA SER A 65 -41.64 13.39 -31.57
C SER A 65 -41.63 14.78 -30.95
N THR A 66 -42.50 15.63 -31.48
CA THR A 66 -42.88 16.93 -30.93
C THR A 66 -44.02 16.72 -29.94
N ASP A 67 -43.81 17.02 -28.66
CA ASP A 67 -44.89 17.35 -27.74
C ASP A 67 -44.43 18.43 -26.75
N THR A 68 -45.24 19.48 -26.64
CA THR A 68 -45.02 20.65 -25.78
C THR A 68 -45.52 20.33 -24.37
N PRO A 69 -44.79 20.64 -23.28
CA PRO A 69 -45.31 20.43 -21.95
C PRO A 69 -46.21 21.61 -21.52
N THR A 70 -47.39 21.27 -21.00
CA THR A 70 -48.28 22.18 -20.30
C THR A 70 -47.83 22.29 -18.84
N THR A 71 -47.62 23.51 -18.37
CA THR A 71 -47.26 23.88 -17.00
C THR A 71 -48.32 23.44 -16.00
N THR A 72 -47.92 22.75 -14.93
CA THR A 72 -48.74 22.53 -13.73
C THR A 72 -47.88 22.88 -12.51
N ASP A 73 -48.35 23.84 -11.72
CA ASP A 73 -47.70 24.34 -10.50
C ASP A 73 -47.48 23.22 -9.46
N ALA A 74 -46.25 23.15 -8.93
CA ALA A 74 -45.91 22.34 -7.77
C ALA A 74 -46.19 23.12 -6.47
N PRO A 75 -46.72 22.49 -5.41
CA PRO A 75 -46.95 23.16 -4.14
C PRO A 75 -45.63 23.35 -3.39
N ALA A 76 -45.48 24.52 -2.75
CA ALA A 76 -44.33 24.87 -1.93
C ALA A 76 -44.13 23.87 -0.77
N THR A 77 -42.98 23.20 -0.78
CA THR A 77 -42.46 22.45 0.37
C THR A 77 -41.81 23.41 1.35
N THR A 78 -42.28 23.38 2.59
CA THR A 78 -41.76 24.14 3.72
C THR A 78 -40.39 23.58 4.12
N ASP A 79 -39.36 24.42 4.13
CA ASP A 79 -38.03 24.08 4.68
C ASP A 79 -38.15 23.74 6.18
N ALA A 80 -37.88 22.49 6.51
CA ALA A 80 -37.48 22.12 7.86
C ALA A 80 -35.99 22.47 8.03
N PRO A 81 -35.56 23.05 9.16
CA PRO A 81 -34.15 23.38 9.36
C PRO A 81 -33.34 22.09 9.36
N ALA A 82 -32.40 21.98 8.42
CA ALA A 82 -31.40 20.92 8.41
C ALA A 82 -30.59 21.04 9.70
N THR A 83 -30.74 20.08 10.60
CA THR A 83 -29.81 19.88 11.70
C THR A 83 -28.47 19.50 11.07
N THR A 84 -27.55 20.45 11.00
CA THR A 84 -26.15 20.19 10.63
C THR A 84 -25.55 19.29 11.71
N MET A 85 -25.34 18.03 11.38
CA MET A 85 -24.41 17.17 12.11
C MET A 85 -23.05 17.90 12.17
N PRO A 86 -22.29 17.81 13.28
CA PRO A 86 -20.92 18.28 13.27
C PRO A 86 -20.20 17.58 12.11
N SER A 87 -19.63 18.36 11.20
CA SER A 87 -18.64 17.85 10.26
C SER A 87 -17.51 17.33 11.15
N VAL A 88 -17.34 16.00 11.17
CA VAL A 88 -16.09 15.46 11.69
C VAL A 88 -15.02 15.95 10.71
N SER A 89 -13.97 16.57 11.24
CA SER A 89 -12.84 17.05 10.45
C SER A 89 -11.72 16.06 10.63
N ARG A 90 -11.14 15.61 9.52
CA ARG A 90 -9.96 14.75 9.50
C ARG A 90 -8.79 15.46 10.22
N PRO A 91 -8.13 14.84 11.22
CA PRO A 91 -6.98 15.41 11.88
C PRO A 91 -5.83 15.68 10.90
N THR A 92 -5.21 16.84 10.97
CA THR A 92 -4.03 17.13 10.14
C THR A 92 -2.78 16.43 10.69
N ILE A 93 -1.76 16.26 9.86
CA ILE A 93 -0.44 15.75 10.30
C ILE A 93 0.13 16.67 11.40
N ASP A 94 -0.09 17.99 11.32
CA ASP A 94 0.27 18.92 12.39
C ASP A 94 -0.43 18.62 13.72
N GLU A 95 -1.72 18.28 13.68
CA GLU A 95 -2.49 17.92 14.87
C GLU A 95 -2.04 16.57 15.45
N LEU A 96 -1.74 15.59 14.59
CA LEU A 96 -1.20 14.30 15.02
C LEU A 96 0.14 14.47 15.74
N ILE A 97 1.09 15.20 15.14
CA ILE A 97 2.41 15.50 15.73
C ILE A 97 2.26 16.30 17.02
N ALA A 98 1.39 17.31 17.03
CA ALA A 98 1.19 18.16 18.21
C ALA A 98 0.52 17.44 19.39
N SER A 99 -0.14 16.29 19.15
CA SER A 99 -0.75 15.49 20.21
C SER A 99 0.30 14.91 21.17
N GLY A 100 1.46 14.51 20.63
CA GLY A 100 2.49 13.76 21.35
C GLY A 100 2.04 12.36 21.80
N GLU A 101 0.92 11.87 21.27
CA GLU A 101 0.46 10.49 21.44
C GLU A 101 1.17 9.59 20.44
N VAL A 102 1.49 8.35 20.84
CA VAL A 102 2.05 7.37 19.90
C VAL A 102 0.94 6.83 19.02
N LEU A 103 1.07 7.00 17.71
CA LEU A 103 0.01 6.71 16.75
C LEU A 103 -0.12 5.20 16.46
N ASN A 104 -1.35 4.70 16.49
CA ASN A 104 -1.76 3.40 15.99
C ASN A 104 -2.02 3.47 14.48
N ILE A 105 -1.03 3.15 13.66
CA ILE A 105 -1.10 3.26 12.21
C ILE A 105 -1.42 1.88 11.62
N ALA A 106 -2.61 1.68 11.06
CA ALA A 106 -3.08 0.35 10.67
C ALA A 106 -2.48 -0.12 9.35
N HIS A 107 -1.42 -0.94 9.42
CA HIS A 107 -0.67 -1.50 8.28
C HIS A 107 -1.59 -2.28 7.34
N ALA A 108 -1.90 -1.68 6.20
CA ALA A 108 -2.86 -2.15 5.22
C ALA A 108 -4.20 -2.64 5.83
N GLY A 109 -4.65 -1.92 6.85
CA GLY A 109 -5.87 -2.18 7.61
C GLY A 109 -5.71 -3.22 8.73
N GLY A 110 -4.49 -3.66 9.07
CA GLY A 110 -4.20 -4.68 10.07
C GLY A 110 -3.98 -6.06 9.45
N ASP A 111 -2.99 -6.18 8.57
CA ASP A 111 -2.68 -7.34 7.74
C ASP A 111 -2.39 -8.65 8.49
N GLN A 112 -2.01 -8.59 9.78
CA GLN A 112 -1.89 -9.76 10.64
C GLN A 112 -3.18 -10.13 11.39
N ALA A 113 -4.12 -9.19 11.52
CA ALA A 113 -5.40 -9.40 12.19
C ALA A 113 -6.48 -9.87 11.20
N TRP A 114 -6.52 -9.26 10.02
CA TRP A 114 -7.63 -9.34 9.07
C TRP A 114 -7.14 -9.43 7.60
N PRO A 115 -8.02 -9.76 6.63
CA PRO A 115 -7.66 -9.81 5.21
C PRO A 115 -7.04 -8.49 4.71
N HIS A 116 -5.74 -8.55 4.46
CA HIS A 116 -4.89 -7.47 3.97
C HIS A 116 -5.55 -6.60 2.88
N SER A 117 -5.48 -5.26 3.03
CA SER A 117 -5.88 -4.30 1.98
C SER A 117 -7.36 -4.40 1.56
N THR A 118 -8.27 -4.79 2.47
CA THR A 118 -9.71 -4.89 2.21
C THR A 118 -10.54 -3.97 3.11
N PHE A 119 -11.75 -3.59 2.67
CA PHE A 119 -12.67 -2.86 3.55
C PHE A 119 -12.98 -3.61 4.84
N TYR A 120 -12.99 -4.94 4.80
CA TYR A 120 -13.19 -5.74 6.00
C TYR A 120 -12.11 -5.47 7.06
N ALA A 121 -10.85 -5.29 6.63
CA ALA A 121 -9.74 -4.98 7.51
C ALA A 121 -9.77 -3.52 7.96
N PHE A 122 -9.91 -2.57 7.03
CA PHE A 122 -9.99 -1.14 7.36
C PHE A 122 -11.16 -0.80 8.30
N ASP A 123 -12.34 -1.38 8.11
CA ASP A 123 -13.48 -1.21 9.04
C ASP A 123 -13.10 -1.63 10.47
N ARG A 124 -12.39 -2.75 10.60
CA ARG A 124 -11.98 -3.29 11.90
C ARG A 124 -10.82 -2.52 12.52
N ALA A 125 -9.90 -2.00 11.72
CA ALA A 125 -8.86 -1.10 12.18
C ALA A 125 -9.46 0.16 12.80
N VAL A 126 -10.42 0.79 12.12
CA VAL A 126 -11.16 1.94 12.65
C VAL A 126 -11.92 1.57 13.94
N GLU A 127 -12.60 0.42 13.95
CA GLU A 127 -13.28 -0.07 15.17
C GLU A 127 -12.31 -0.37 16.33
N ALA A 128 -11.08 -0.77 16.02
CA ALA A 128 -10.02 -1.03 16.99
C ALA A 128 -9.30 0.23 17.49
N GLY A 129 -9.63 1.41 16.94
CA GLY A 129 -9.04 2.68 17.34
C GLY A 129 -7.73 2.99 16.62
N ALA A 130 -7.60 2.61 15.35
CA ALA A 130 -6.52 3.14 14.51
C ALA A 130 -6.63 4.66 14.39
N ASP A 131 -5.49 5.35 14.48
CA ASP A 131 -5.38 6.81 14.33
C ASP A 131 -5.13 7.20 12.88
N VAL A 132 -4.43 6.34 12.14
CA VAL A 132 -4.06 6.50 10.73
C VAL A 132 -4.32 5.19 10.01
N LEU A 133 -4.84 5.25 8.79
CA LEU A 133 -4.87 4.08 7.91
C LEU A 133 -3.61 4.10 7.04
N GLU A 134 -2.89 2.99 7.00
CA GLU A 134 -1.74 2.82 6.09
C GLU A 134 -2.16 1.93 4.92
N MET A 135 -1.66 2.24 3.72
CA MET A 135 -1.95 1.49 2.52
C MET A 135 -0.91 1.68 1.40
N ASP A 136 -0.82 0.67 0.56
CA ASP A 136 -0.04 0.73 -0.69
C ASP A 136 -0.91 1.02 -1.90
N VAL A 137 -0.41 1.85 -2.81
CA VAL A 137 -1.11 2.18 -4.05
C VAL A 137 -0.34 1.87 -5.32
N GLN A 138 -1.09 1.44 -6.34
CA GLN A 138 -0.61 1.22 -7.71
C GLN A 138 -1.77 1.33 -8.70
N LEU A 139 -1.48 1.26 -10.00
CA LEU A 139 -2.46 1.44 -11.07
C LEU A 139 -2.84 0.12 -11.75
N THR A 140 -4.14 -0.02 -12.00
CA THR A 140 -4.72 -1.02 -12.92
C THR A 140 -4.43 -0.69 -14.38
N ALA A 141 -4.72 -1.63 -15.29
CA ALA A 141 -4.52 -1.49 -16.73
C ALA A 141 -5.28 -0.30 -17.36
N ASP A 142 -6.42 0.06 -16.79
CA ASP A 142 -7.27 1.20 -17.18
C ASP A 142 -7.02 2.46 -16.35
N GLY A 143 -5.96 2.46 -15.51
CA GLY A 143 -5.46 3.65 -14.83
C GLY A 143 -6.20 4.02 -13.55
N VAL A 144 -6.95 3.10 -12.94
CA VAL A 144 -7.56 3.32 -11.63
C VAL A 144 -6.52 3.08 -10.53
N LEU A 145 -6.38 4.04 -9.62
CA LEU A 145 -5.55 3.95 -8.42
C LEU A 145 -6.22 3.01 -7.41
N ILE A 146 -5.57 1.88 -7.14
CA ILE A 146 -6.07 0.84 -6.24
C ILE A 146 -5.18 0.68 -5.01
N VAL A 147 -5.76 0.09 -3.98
CA VAL A 147 -5.06 -0.31 -2.76
C VAL A 147 -4.61 -1.78 -2.90
N GLN A 148 -3.31 -2.00 -3.06
CA GLN A 148 -2.69 -3.31 -3.24
C GLN A 148 -1.18 -3.21 -3.07
N HIS A 149 -0.62 -4.01 -2.17
CA HIS A 149 0.83 -4.07 -1.90
C HIS A 149 1.65 -4.71 -3.02
N ASP A 150 1.29 -5.95 -3.38
CA ASP A 150 2.10 -6.78 -4.29
C ASP A 150 1.88 -6.37 -5.76
N ASP A 151 2.92 -6.44 -6.59
CA ASP A 151 2.84 -6.21 -8.04
C ASP A 151 1.92 -7.22 -8.76
N THR A 152 1.60 -8.33 -8.09
CA THR A 152 0.68 -9.37 -8.56
C THR A 152 -0.46 -9.60 -7.57
N VAL A 153 -1.56 -10.19 -8.06
CA VAL A 153 -2.72 -10.52 -7.22
C VAL A 153 -2.58 -11.87 -6.50
N ASP A 154 -1.54 -12.64 -6.81
CA ASP A 154 -1.35 -14.02 -6.38
C ASP A 154 -1.22 -14.20 -4.86
N GLY A 155 -0.67 -13.20 -4.17
CA GLY A 155 -0.38 -13.25 -2.74
C GLY A 155 -1.62 -13.08 -1.86
N THR A 156 -2.62 -12.33 -2.34
CA THR A 156 -3.81 -11.94 -1.57
C THR A 156 -5.11 -12.53 -2.13
N THR A 157 -5.13 -12.98 -3.39
CA THR A 157 -6.36 -13.33 -4.08
C THR A 157 -6.42 -14.76 -4.64
N ASP A 158 -7.59 -15.12 -5.19
CA ASP A 158 -7.81 -16.34 -5.98
C ASP A 158 -7.35 -16.22 -7.46
N GLY A 159 -6.84 -15.05 -7.85
CA GLY A 159 -6.30 -14.78 -9.17
C GLY A 159 -4.80 -14.99 -9.30
N THR A 160 -4.31 -14.86 -10.53
CA THR A 160 -2.87 -14.84 -10.86
C THR A 160 -2.60 -13.78 -11.90
N GLY A 161 -1.49 -13.06 -11.75
CA GLY A 161 -0.99 -12.10 -12.73
C GLY A 161 -0.70 -10.72 -12.17
N ARG A 162 -0.08 -9.89 -12.98
CA ARG A 162 0.28 -8.52 -12.60
C ARG A 162 -0.96 -7.64 -12.48
N VAL A 163 -0.97 -6.74 -11.51
CA VAL A 163 -2.04 -5.78 -11.28
C VAL A 163 -2.33 -4.94 -12.54
N ASP A 164 -1.28 -4.47 -13.21
CA ASP A 164 -1.38 -3.67 -14.44
C ASP A 164 -1.89 -4.44 -15.68
N SER A 165 -2.24 -5.71 -15.52
CA SER A 165 -2.87 -6.54 -16.54
C SER A 165 -4.38 -6.70 -16.36
N PHE A 166 -4.95 -6.18 -15.25
CA PHE A 166 -6.38 -6.19 -14.97
C PHE A 166 -6.95 -4.78 -15.08
N THR A 167 -8.16 -4.65 -15.65
CA THR A 167 -8.98 -3.46 -15.43
C THR A 167 -9.54 -3.45 -14.01
N PHE A 168 -9.98 -2.29 -13.52
CA PHE A 168 -10.61 -2.21 -12.21
C PHE A 168 -11.85 -3.10 -12.08
N ASP A 169 -12.68 -3.15 -13.13
CA ASP A 169 -13.88 -4.00 -13.17
C ASP A 169 -13.53 -5.50 -13.04
N GLU A 170 -12.38 -5.93 -13.58
CA GLU A 170 -11.90 -7.31 -13.50
C GLU A 170 -11.27 -7.61 -12.14
N ILE A 171 -10.36 -6.74 -11.67
CA ILE A 171 -9.60 -6.99 -10.43
C ILE A 171 -10.50 -7.01 -9.20
N THR A 172 -11.60 -6.25 -9.22
CA THR A 172 -12.55 -6.19 -8.10
C THR A 172 -13.46 -7.43 -7.98
N GLN A 173 -13.43 -8.32 -8.97
CA GLN A 173 -14.13 -9.62 -8.89
C GLN A 173 -13.37 -10.67 -8.08
N LEU A 174 -12.07 -10.45 -7.84
CA LEU A 174 -11.21 -11.37 -7.11
C LEU A 174 -11.57 -11.42 -5.62
N ASP A 175 -11.34 -12.59 -5.00
CA ASP A 175 -11.48 -12.81 -3.57
C ASP A 175 -10.21 -12.41 -2.83
N ALA A 176 -10.16 -11.18 -2.31
CA ALA A 176 -8.99 -10.66 -1.58
C ALA A 176 -8.83 -11.23 -0.17
N ALA A 177 -9.67 -12.18 0.23
CA ALA A 177 -9.52 -12.93 1.48
C ALA A 177 -9.16 -14.41 1.25
N TYR A 178 -8.82 -14.80 0.00
CA TYR A 178 -8.63 -16.20 -0.38
C TYR A 178 -7.52 -16.92 0.41
N TRP A 179 -6.47 -16.19 0.79
CA TRP A 179 -5.34 -16.70 1.58
C TRP A 179 -5.39 -16.25 3.05
N TYR A 180 -6.45 -15.59 3.50
CA TYR A 180 -6.54 -15.13 4.89
C TYR A 180 -6.72 -16.29 5.87
N SER A 181 -5.82 -16.38 6.84
CA SER A 181 -5.90 -17.27 8.00
C SER A 181 -5.69 -16.46 9.27
N PRO A 182 -6.59 -16.50 10.26
CA PRO A 182 -6.44 -15.73 11.50
C PRO A 182 -5.10 -16.00 12.20
N GLY A 183 -4.38 -14.92 12.55
CA GLY A 183 -3.10 -14.99 13.27
C GLY A 183 -1.94 -15.57 12.47
N CYS A 184 -2.04 -15.57 11.13
CA CYS A 184 -1.00 -16.09 10.26
C CYS A 184 -0.98 -15.29 8.94
N TRP A 185 0.04 -14.46 8.77
CA TRP A 185 0.20 -13.63 7.58
C TRP A 185 1.68 -13.41 7.26
N PRO A 186 2.16 -13.65 6.03
CA PRO A 186 1.50 -14.35 4.92
C PRO A 186 1.56 -15.88 5.11
N CYS A 187 0.43 -16.57 4.97
CA CYS A 187 0.37 -18.03 5.14
C CYS A 187 -0.35 -18.73 3.98
N ARG A 188 0.42 -19.44 3.15
CA ARG A 188 -0.10 -20.12 1.93
C ARG A 188 0.00 -21.64 1.97
N GLU A 189 0.62 -22.20 3.00
CA GLU A 189 0.84 -23.65 3.18
C GLU A 189 0.03 -24.19 4.36
N GLN A 190 -1.25 -23.83 4.45
CA GLN A 190 -2.17 -24.31 5.48
C GLN A 190 -3.19 -25.30 4.90
N ASP A 191 -3.81 -26.10 5.78
CA ASP A 191 -4.98 -26.90 5.43
C ASP A 191 -6.16 -25.97 5.03
N ASP A 192 -7.04 -26.43 4.15
CA ASP A 192 -8.13 -25.62 3.59
C ASP A 192 -9.04 -24.99 4.67
N GLU A 193 -9.26 -25.69 5.79
CA GLU A 193 -10.07 -25.20 6.91
C GLU A 193 -9.48 -24.00 7.66
N ALA A 194 -8.19 -23.72 7.48
CA ALA A 194 -7.55 -22.54 8.07
C ALA A 194 -7.99 -21.23 7.38
N TYR A 195 -8.45 -21.31 6.14
CA TYR A 195 -8.82 -20.16 5.32
C TYR A 195 -10.29 -19.78 5.50
N VAL A 196 -10.58 -19.19 6.66
CA VAL A 196 -11.96 -19.03 7.17
C VAL A 196 -12.87 -18.12 6.33
N LEU A 197 -12.30 -17.31 5.43
CA LEU A 197 -13.05 -16.41 4.52
C LEU A 197 -12.92 -16.80 3.04
N ARG A 198 -12.21 -17.88 2.72
CA ARG A 198 -11.99 -18.31 1.34
C ARG A 198 -13.31 -18.65 0.65
N GLY A 199 -13.53 -18.06 -0.52
CA GLY A 199 -14.70 -18.28 -1.36
C GLY A 199 -15.95 -17.53 -0.91
N VAL A 200 -15.86 -16.70 0.14
CA VAL A 200 -16.99 -15.88 0.60
C VAL A 200 -17.31 -14.79 -0.42
N ARG A 201 -16.30 -14.10 -0.95
CA ARG A 201 -16.46 -13.06 -1.97
C ARG A 201 -17.15 -13.59 -3.22
N THR A 202 -16.73 -14.76 -3.70
CA THR A 202 -17.26 -15.38 -4.92
C THR A 202 -18.60 -16.09 -4.72
N GLY A 203 -19.06 -16.22 -3.47
CA GLY A 203 -20.28 -16.95 -3.11
C GLY A 203 -20.13 -18.48 -3.17
N ALA A 204 -18.90 -19.00 -3.33
CA ALA A 204 -18.61 -20.42 -3.22
C ALA A 204 -18.85 -20.95 -1.79
N VAL A 205 -18.63 -20.09 -0.79
CA VAL A 205 -18.90 -20.33 0.63
C VAL A 205 -19.90 -19.28 1.13
N PRO A 206 -20.93 -19.64 1.91
CA PRO A 206 -21.81 -18.66 2.54
C PRO A 206 -21.05 -17.72 3.47
N ALA A 207 -21.36 -16.43 3.40
CA ALA A 207 -20.76 -15.45 4.31
C ALA A 207 -21.11 -15.77 5.78
N PRO A 208 -20.13 -15.74 6.69
CA PRO A 208 -20.40 -15.76 8.13
C PRO A 208 -21.24 -14.54 8.56
N ASP A 209 -21.91 -14.65 9.72
CA ASP A 209 -22.70 -13.55 10.27
C ASP A 209 -21.82 -12.28 10.46
N GLY A 210 -22.32 -11.14 9.95
CA GLY A 210 -21.62 -9.86 10.05
C GLY A 210 -20.47 -9.67 9.05
N VAL A 211 -20.29 -10.61 8.11
CA VAL A 211 -19.34 -10.48 7.00
C VAL A 211 -20.10 -10.12 5.73
N ASP A 212 -19.78 -8.97 5.15
CA ASP A 212 -20.27 -8.58 3.84
C ASP A 212 -19.27 -9.04 2.76
N PRO A 213 -19.65 -9.94 1.83
CA PRO A 213 -18.77 -10.37 0.74
C PRO A 213 -18.14 -9.23 -0.07
N ASP A 214 -18.84 -8.10 -0.23
CA ASP A 214 -18.33 -6.97 -1.01
C ASP A 214 -17.22 -6.18 -0.30
N THR A 215 -16.97 -6.48 0.99
CA THR A 215 -15.84 -5.94 1.74
C THR A 215 -14.55 -6.75 1.58
N LEU A 216 -14.58 -7.91 0.91
CA LEU A 216 -13.46 -8.85 0.72
C LEU A 216 -12.86 -8.79 -0.69
N ARG A 217 -12.72 -7.58 -1.22
CA ARG A 217 -12.22 -7.33 -2.58
C ARG A 217 -11.10 -6.29 -2.56
N ILE A 218 -10.35 -6.21 -3.65
CA ILE A 218 -9.48 -5.08 -3.94
C ILE A 218 -10.35 -3.83 -4.17
N VAL A 219 -9.96 -2.72 -3.53
CA VAL A 219 -10.67 -1.44 -3.53
C VAL A 219 -9.86 -0.36 -4.23
N SER A 220 -10.54 0.67 -4.73
CA SER A 220 -9.85 1.88 -5.20
C SER A 220 -9.51 2.82 -4.05
N PHE A 221 -8.49 3.65 -4.23
CA PHE A 221 -8.15 4.71 -3.28
C PHE A 221 -9.32 5.68 -3.06
N ALA A 222 -10.04 6.03 -4.13
CA ALA A 222 -11.24 6.86 -4.09
C ALA A 222 -12.31 6.29 -3.16
N GLU A 223 -12.64 5.01 -3.31
CA GLU A 223 -13.62 4.34 -2.43
C GLU A 223 -13.16 4.34 -0.97
N LEU A 224 -11.86 4.20 -0.71
CA LEU A 224 -11.30 4.23 0.64
C LEU A 224 -11.46 5.60 1.30
N VAL A 225 -11.08 6.66 0.60
CA VAL A 225 -11.19 8.04 1.10
C VAL A 225 -12.64 8.44 1.34
N GLU A 226 -13.55 8.02 0.47
CA GLU A 226 -14.99 8.28 0.60
C GLU A 226 -15.62 7.53 1.78
N ARG A 227 -15.15 6.31 2.08
CA ARG A 227 -15.65 5.51 3.20
C ARG A 227 -15.11 6.00 4.54
N TYR A 228 -13.87 6.49 4.57
CA TYR A 228 -13.19 6.94 5.78
C TYR A 228 -12.82 8.44 5.67
N PRO A 229 -13.81 9.34 5.60
CA PRO A 229 -13.59 10.76 5.37
C PRO A 229 -12.80 11.44 6.51
N ASP A 230 -12.80 10.82 7.69
CA ASP A 230 -12.22 11.39 8.92
C ASP A 230 -10.84 10.82 9.27
N MET A 231 -10.32 9.87 8.46
CA MET A 231 -9.06 9.18 8.74
C MET A 231 -7.88 9.85 8.03
N PRO A 232 -6.82 10.27 8.76
CA PRO A 232 -5.51 10.55 8.17
C PRO A 232 -4.95 9.29 7.49
N LEU A 233 -4.07 9.49 6.51
CA LEU A 233 -3.55 8.40 5.68
C LEU A 233 -2.02 8.37 5.66
N ASP A 234 -1.47 7.18 5.60
CA ASP A 234 -0.08 6.91 5.25
C ASP A 234 -0.06 6.06 3.98
N VAL A 235 0.53 6.56 2.90
CA VAL A 235 0.31 6.00 1.56
C VAL A 235 1.65 5.70 0.87
N GLU A 236 1.95 4.42 0.67
CA GLU A 236 3.13 4.00 -0.07
C GLU A 236 2.85 3.94 -1.59
N ILE A 237 3.67 4.61 -2.39
CA ILE A 237 3.71 4.45 -3.85
C ILE A 237 4.59 3.24 -4.19
N LYS A 238 3.95 2.19 -4.72
CA LYS A 238 4.63 0.98 -5.21
C LYS A 238 5.19 1.14 -6.63
N GLY A 239 6.12 0.26 -6.96
CA GLY A 239 6.76 0.16 -8.28
C GLY A 239 8.01 1.04 -8.39
N THR A 240 8.52 1.15 -9.62
CA THR A 240 9.71 1.96 -9.94
C THR A 240 9.54 2.62 -11.32
N ASP A 241 10.42 3.56 -11.65
CA ASP A 241 10.48 4.21 -12.96
C ASP A 241 9.11 4.76 -13.43
N ALA A 242 8.68 4.37 -14.63
CA ALA A 242 7.49 4.91 -15.28
C ALA A 242 6.18 4.49 -14.58
N SER A 243 6.12 3.32 -13.94
CA SER A 243 4.92 2.90 -13.23
C SER A 243 4.76 3.70 -11.94
N ALA A 244 5.83 3.86 -11.17
CA ALA A 244 5.82 4.68 -9.95
C ALA A 244 5.50 6.14 -10.26
N ALA A 245 6.07 6.72 -11.33
CA ALA A 245 5.76 8.08 -11.74
C ALA A 245 4.27 8.27 -12.11
N ALA A 246 3.67 7.30 -12.81
CA ALA A 246 2.25 7.36 -13.15
C ALA A 246 1.36 7.22 -11.89
N THR A 247 1.72 6.34 -10.96
CA THR A 247 1.05 6.21 -9.66
C THR A 247 1.17 7.51 -8.84
N ALA A 248 2.35 8.13 -8.82
CA ALA A 248 2.60 9.41 -8.17
C ALA A 248 1.72 10.54 -8.73
N ASP A 249 1.60 10.62 -10.07
CA ASP A 249 0.73 11.59 -10.73
C ASP A 249 -0.75 11.38 -10.34
N ALA A 250 -1.21 10.12 -10.32
CA ALA A 250 -2.58 9.77 -9.95
C ALA A 250 -2.87 10.06 -8.47
N LEU A 251 -1.94 9.72 -7.57
CA LEU A 251 -2.08 9.99 -6.14
C LEU A 251 -2.07 11.50 -5.86
N ALA A 252 -1.17 12.27 -6.48
CA ALA A 252 -1.14 13.73 -6.34
C ALA A 252 -2.45 14.37 -6.81
N ALA A 253 -3.03 13.88 -7.92
CA ALA A 253 -4.34 14.34 -8.39
C ALA A 253 -5.46 14.00 -7.39
N ALA A 254 -5.47 12.79 -6.84
CA ALA A 254 -6.45 12.36 -5.85
C ALA A 254 -6.34 13.18 -4.54
N ILE A 255 -5.12 13.46 -4.07
CA ILE A 255 -4.90 14.28 -2.87
C ILE A 255 -5.53 15.68 -3.03
N VAL A 256 -5.39 16.29 -4.21
CA VAL A 256 -6.02 17.59 -4.50
C VAL A 256 -7.54 17.46 -4.63
N GLU A 257 -8.03 16.40 -5.28
CA GLU A 257 -9.46 16.18 -5.48
C GLU A 257 -10.23 15.98 -4.16
N TYR A 258 -9.63 15.26 -3.22
CA TYR A 258 -10.22 14.91 -1.93
C TYR A 258 -9.78 15.81 -0.76
N ASP A 259 -9.05 16.90 -1.03
CA ASP A 259 -8.58 17.88 -0.03
C ASP A 259 -7.75 17.23 1.10
N LEU A 260 -6.78 16.39 0.71
CA LEU A 260 -5.99 15.55 1.64
C LEU A 260 -4.62 16.12 1.99
N THR A 261 -4.25 17.30 1.44
CA THR A 261 -2.88 17.84 1.51
C THR A 261 -2.31 17.87 2.93
N ASP A 262 -3.14 18.22 3.91
CA ASP A 262 -2.71 18.36 5.31
C ASP A 262 -2.88 17.07 6.13
N ASN A 263 -3.37 15.97 5.55
CA ASN A 263 -3.81 14.76 6.27
C ASN A 263 -3.18 13.46 5.76
N VAL A 264 -2.19 13.55 4.86
CA VAL A 264 -1.53 12.40 4.25
C VAL A 264 -0.02 12.50 4.35
N VAL A 265 0.60 11.38 4.71
CA VAL A 265 2.03 11.16 4.51
C VAL A 265 2.19 10.24 3.31
N VAL A 266 3.08 10.60 2.37
CA VAL A 266 3.37 9.76 1.21
C VAL A 266 4.77 9.17 1.31
N VAL A 267 4.89 7.88 1.01
CA VAL A 267 6.11 7.10 1.19
C VAL A 267 6.45 6.39 -0.12
N SER A 268 7.73 6.11 -0.33
CA SER A 268 8.19 5.10 -1.28
C SER A 268 9.58 4.65 -0.87
N PHE A 269 9.90 3.38 -1.08
CA PHE A 269 11.27 2.91 -0.90
C PHE A 269 12.23 3.47 -1.97
N ASP A 270 11.72 3.95 -3.11
CA ASP A 270 12.49 4.45 -4.25
C ASP A 270 12.73 5.97 -4.16
N ASP A 271 13.98 6.39 -3.94
CA ASP A 271 14.34 7.81 -3.81
C ASP A 271 13.91 8.67 -5.03
N PRO A 272 14.11 8.25 -6.30
CA PRO A 272 13.60 8.98 -7.46
C PRO A 272 12.08 9.22 -7.42
N THR A 273 11.30 8.26 -6.93
CA THR A 273 9.85 8.39 -6.77
C THR A 273 9.50 9.42 -5.70
N VAL A 274 10.17 9.40 -4.54
CA VAL A 274 9.99 10.41 -3.49
C VAL A 274 10.36 11.81 -3.99
N GLU A 275 11.49 11.95 -4.69
CA GLU A 275 11.93 13.22 -5.29
C GLU A 275 10.95 13.73 -6.34
N TYR A 276 10.44 12.84 -7.19
CA TYR A 276 9.44 13.19 -8.21
C TYR A 276 8.14 13.65 -7.56
N PHE A 277 7.61 12.90 -6.58
CA PHE A 277 6.38 13.24 -5.88
C PHE A 277 6.49 14.60 -5.17
N ARG A 278 7.58 14.86 -4.43
CA ARG A 278 7.88 16.17 -3.83
C ARG A 278 7.86 17.31 -4.85
N SER A 279 8.26 17.05 -6.10
CA SER A 279 8.29 18.08 -7.14
C SER A 279 6.91 18.47 -7.67
N ILE A 280 5.94 17.54 -7.63
CA ILE A 280 4.57 17.75 -8.12
C ILE A 280 3.57 18.08 -6.99
N ALA A 281 3.87 17.68 -5.75
CA ALA A 281 3.07 17.91 -4.55
C ALA A 281 3.95 18.39 -3.37
N PRO A 282 4.54 19.60 -3.45
CA PRO A 282 5.54 20.07 -2.49
C PRO A 282 4.99 20.40 -1.10
N ASP A 283 3.67 20.53 -0.95
CA ASP A 283 2.99 20.85 0.31
C ASP A 283 2.54 19.58 1.05
N VAL A 284 2.75 18.39 0.47
CA VAL A 284 2.40 17.10 1.09
C VAL A 284 3.61 16.55 1.86
N ASP A 285 3.38 16.02 3.06
CA ASP A 285 4.42 15.34 3.82
C ASP A 285 4.88 14.07 3.15
N VAL A 286 6.19 13.84 3.17
CA VAL A 286 6.76 12.60 2.68
C VAL A 286 7.86 12.07 3.58
N SER A 287 7.92 10.76 3.69
CA SER A 287 9.05 10.05 4.31
C SER A 287 10.17 9.84 3.27
N PRO A 288 11.46 9.94 3.65
CA PRO A 288 12.56 9.68 2.74
C PRO A 288 12.62 8.23 2.23
N GLY A 289 13.16 8.05 1.01
CA GLY A 289 13.45 6.74 0.45
C GLY A 289 14.65 6.05 1.12
N VAL A 290 14.90 4.79 0.77
CA VAL A 290 15.92 3.95 1.42
C VAL A 290 17.33 4.53 1.27
N GLY A 291 17.64 5.15 0.13
CA GLY A 291 18.94 5.76 -0.16
C GLY A 291 19.23 6.95 0.75
N GLU A 292 18.29 7.89 0.87
CA GLU A 292 18.37 9.06 1.74
C GLU A 292 18.46 8.62 3.21
N MET A 293 17.60 7.68 3.64
CA MET A 293 17.64 7.12 5.00
C MET A 293 19.00 6.48 5.31
N SER A 294 19.55 5.70 4.39
CA SER A 294 20.86 5.08 4.55
C SER A 294 21.98 6.12 4.60
N ALA A 295 21.91 7.18 3.80
CA ALA A 295 22.89 8.27 3.81
C ALA A 295 22.84 9.06 5.12
N TRP A 296 21.65 9.37 5.62
CA TRP A 296 21.46 10.04 6.90
C TRP A 296 22.03 9.21 8.05
N LEU A 297 21.58 7.96 8.20
CA LEU A 297 21.95 7.13 9.35
C LEU A 297 23.40 6.63 9.34
N LEU A 298 23.91 6.22 8.17
CA LEU A 298 25.23 5.57 8.09
C LEU A 298 26.36 6.54 7.73
N GLN A 299 26.03 7.67 7.11
CA GLN A 299 27.03 8.62 6.60
C GLN A 299 26.93 9.99 7.26
N GLY A 300 25.89 10.24 8.07
CA GLY A 300 25.64 11.54 8.70
C GLY A 300 25.34 12.64 7.68
N ALA A 301 24.72 12.28 6.55
CA ALA A 301 24.19 13.26 5.60
C ALA A 301 23.00 14.01 6.24
N ASP A 302 22.66 15.18 5.72
CA ASP A 302 21.44 15.88 6.14
C ASP A 302 20.22 15.27 5.44
N LEU A 303 19.08 15.22 6.13
CA LEU A 303 17.79 14.94 5.52
C LEU A 303 17.38 16.08 4.58
N SER A 304 16.55 15.75 3.59
CA SER A 304 15.95 16.70 2.67
C SER A 304 15.19 17.80 3.45
N PRO A 305 15.29 19.08 3.02
CA PRO A 305 14.60 20.17 3.71
C PRO A 305 13.10 19.94 3.76
N GLY A 306 12.51 20.09 4.95
CA GLY A 306 11.07 19.89 5.16
C GLY A 306 10.70 18.46 5.56
N THR A 307 11.63 17.50 5.61
CA THR A 307 11.35 16.18 6.20
C THR A 307 10.98 16.35 7.68
N ARG A 308 9.79 15.89 8.05
CA ARG A 308 9.27 15.93 9.43
C ARG A 308 9.08 14.55 10.04
N ILE A 309 8.86 13.55 9.20
CA ILE A 309 8.56 12.17 9.59
C ILE A 309 9.55 11.27 8.86
N VAL A 310 10.14 10.32 9.57
CA VAL A 310 10.93 9.23 9.00
C VAL A 310 10.30 7.90 9.36
N GLN A 311 10.28 6.98 8.39
CA GLN A 311 9.78 5.63 8.59
C GLN A 311 10.92 4.62 8.59
N VAL A 312 11.00 3.78 9.61
CA VAL A 312 12.10 2.82 9.78
C VAL A 312 11.62 1.47 10.28
N PRO A 313 12.21 0.36 9.80
CA PRO A 313 12.06 -0.91 10.47
C PRO A 313 12.98 -1.01 11.69
N PRO A 314 12.67 -1.87 12.68
CA PRO A 314 13.62 -2.20 13.74
C PRO A 314 14.95 -2.74 13.20
N MET A 315 14.89 -3.52 12.12
CA MET A 315 16.04 -4.16 11.46
C MET A 315 16.01 -3.88 9.96
N PHE A 316 17.15 -3.65 9.32
CA PHE A 316 17.25 -3.63 7.85
C PHE A 316 18.23 -4.71 7.40
N GLY A 317 17.69 -5.85 6.94
CA GLY A 317 18.46 -7.09 6.84
C GLY A 317 19.00 -7.49 8.21
N ASP A 318 20.31 -7.71 8.31
CA ASP A 318 20.99 -8.05 9.58
C ASP A 318 21.42 -6.82 10.41
N VAL A 319 21.07 -5.60 9.98
CA VAL A 319 21.52 -4.36 10.61
C VAL A 319 20.43 -3.81 11.54
N PRO A 320 20.69 -3.66 12.85
CA PRO A 320 19.79 -2.92 13.73
C PRO A 320 19.72 -1.46 13.32
N VAL A 321 18.52 -0.96 13.03
CA VAL A 321 18.28 0.44 12.70
C VAL A 321 17.99 1.20 13.98
N ILE A 322 17.01 0.73 14.77
CA ILE A 322 16.68 1.30 16.07
C ILE A 322 17.83 0.99 17.04
N SER A 323 18.55 2.05 17.41
CA SER A 323 19.79 2.00 18.19
C SER A 323 20.01 3.33 18.93
N PRO A 324 20.88 3.40 19.94
CA PRO A 324 21.21 4.67 20.60
C PRO A 324 21.74 5.75 19.64
N GLU A 325 22.51 5.34 18.63
CA GLU A 325 23.02 6.24 17.59
C GLU A 325 21.90 6.77 16.69
N PHE A 326 20.91 5.93 16.36
CA PHE A 326 19.71 6.34 15.63
C PHE A 326 18.94 7.41 16.41
N TRP A 327 18.64 7.19 17.68
CA TRP A 327 17.92 8.16 18.50
C TRP A 327 18.70 9.48 18.68
N THR A 328 20.03 9.41 18.74
CA THR A 328 20.87 10.63 18.72
C THR A 328 20.72 11.41 17.40
N ALA A 329 20.59 10.71 16.27
CA ALA A 329 20.37 11.35 14.97
C ALA A 329 18.96 11.94 14.87
N VAL A 330 17.94 11.23 15.36
CA VAL A 330 16.55 11.71 15.47
C VAL A 330 16.48 12.99 16.30
N ASP A 331 17.04 12.99 17.51
CA ASP A 331 17.10 14.16 18.39
C ASP A 331 17.77 15.37 17.73
N ALA A 332 18.82 15.13 16.95
CA ALA A 332 19.55 16.19 16.25
C ALA A 332 18.77 16.74 15.05
N ALA A 333 17.96 15.92 14.38
CA ALA A 333 17.15 16.30 13.24
C ALA A 333 15.80 16.92 13.66
N GLY A 334 15.25 16.53 14.81
CA GLY A 334 13.94 16.97 15.28
C GLY A 334 12.80 16.45 14.39
N VAL A 335 12.85 15.16 14.05
CA VAL A 335 11.86 14.46 13.22
C VAL A 335 11.09 13.43 14.06
N GLU A 336 9.87 13.16 13.65
CA GLU A 336 9.03 12.08 14.17
C GLU A 336 9.46 10.73 13.59
N VAL A 337 9.33 9.67 14.37
CA VAL A 337 9.70 8.30 13.99
C VAL A 337 8.47 7.42 13.96
N TRP A 338 8.09 6.99 12.76
CA TRP A 338 7.09 5.94 12.59
C TRP A 338 7.77 4.61 12.32
N VAL A 339 7.57 3.65 13.21
CA VAL A 339 8.24 2.35 13.13
C VAL A 339 7.38 1.36 12.36
N TRP A 340 7.97 0.71 11.35
CA TRP A 340 7.36 -0.37 10.59
C TRP A 340 7.96 -1.72 11.00
N PRO A 341 7.28 -2.55 11.82
CA PRO A 341 7.74 -3.89 12.16
C PRO A 341 7.89 -4.73 10.89
N ASN A 342 9.05 -5.36 10.73
CA ASN A 342 9.38 -6.09 9.50
C ASN A 342 9.73 -7.55 9.71
N ASP A 343 9.55 -8.08 10.93
CA ASP A 343 9.45 -9.51 11.20
C ASP A 343 8.01 -9.88 11.61
N TRP A 344 7.22 -10.16 10.58
CA TRP A 344 5.82 -10.58 10.68
C TRP A 344 5.60 -11.86 11.50
N ARG A 345 6.65 -12.69 11.71
CA ARG A 345 6.48 -13.99 12.39
C ARG A 345 6.48 -13.87 13.91
N THR A 346 7.21 -12.89 14.45
CA THR A 346 7.54 -12.91 15.88
C THR A 346 7.40 -11.58 16.59
N GLN A 347 7.39 -10.45 15.87
CA GLN A 347 7.37 -9.13 16.51
C GLN A 347 5.97 -8.73 16.96
N GLU A 348 4.97 -8.79 16.10
CA GLU A 348 3.74 -8.01 16.30
C GLU A 348 2.78 -8.59 17.36
N ASN A 349 2.91 -8.06 18.58
CA ASN A 349 2.05 -8.30 19.72
C ASN A 349 2.11 -7.11 20.69
N ALA A 350 1.25 -7.11 21.71
CA ALA A 350 1.15 -5.98 22.65
C ALA A 350 2.48 -5.68 23.39
N GLU A 351 3.25 -6.69 23.80
CA GLU A 351 4.52 -6.49 24.52
C GLU A 351 5.55 -5.81 23.62
N PHE A 352 5.63 -6.22 22.35
CA PHE A 352 6.52 -5.59 21.37
C PHE A 352 6.12 -4.14 21.06
N TYR A 353 4.83 -3.82 20.95
CA TYR A 353 4.39 -2.44 20.77
C TYR A 353 4.69 -1.58 22.00
N GLU A 354 4.50 -2.12 23.21
CA GLU A 354 4.89 -1.43 24.46
C GLU A 354 6.40 -1.15 24.51
N GLU A 355 7.24 -2.06 24.00
CA GLU A 355 8.69 -1.83 23.88
C GLU A 355 9.01 -0.68 22.92
N LEU A 356 8.39 -0.63 21.74
CA LEU A 356 8.60 0.46 20.77
C LEU A 356 8.13 1.83 21.31
N VAL A 357 6.98 1.86 22.02
CA VAL A 357 6.50 3.06 22.73
C VAL A 357 7.52 3.50 23.78
N ALA A 358 8.06 2.55 24.55
CA ALA A 358 9.06 2.85 25.58
C ALA A 358 10.40 3.32 25.02
N ASP A 359 10.77 2.85 23.83
CA ASP A 359 11.97 3.24 23.10
C ASP A 359 11.85 4.63 22.44
N GLY A 360 10.63 5.16 22.31
CA GLY A 360 10.37 6.52 21.84
C GLY A 360 9.83 6.63 20.42
N ALA A 361 9.16 5.59 19.90
CA ALA A 361 8.41 5.70 18.65
C ALA A 361 7.27 6.72 18.78
N ASP A 362 7.05 7.53 17.76
CA ASP A 362 5.95 8.50 17.68
C ASP A 362 4.75 7.91 16.91
N GLY A 363 4.97 6.88 16.12
CA GLY A 363 3.92 6.06 15.51
C GLY A 363 4.43 4.64 15.26
N ILE A 364 3.51 3.68 15.18
CA ILE A 364 3.84 2.30 14.81
C ILE A 364 2.85 1.83 13.74
N ILE A 365 3.39 1.39 12.61
CA ILE A 365 2.65 0.83 11.48
C ILE A 365 2.36 -0.64 11.81
N VAL A 366 1.22 -0.89 12.46
CA VAL A 366 0.89 -2.16 13.09
C VAL A 366 -0.01 -3.04 12.22
N GLY A 367 0.39 -4.30 12.06
CA GLY A 367 -0.42 -5.38 11.51
C GLY A 367 -1.49 -5.89 12.49
N ARG A 368 -1.37 -5.55 13.79
CA ARG A 368 -2.38 -5.84 14.84
C ARG A 368 -2.88 -4.58 15.56
N PRO A 369 -3.69 -3.72 14.90
CA PRO A 369 -4.27 -2.53 15.54
C PRO A 369 -5.08 -2.86 16.80
N ASP A 370 -5.66 -4.06 16.87
CA ASP A 370 -6.44 -4.56 18.00
C ASP A 370 -5.62 -4.87 19.26
N LEU A 371 -4.29 -4.93 19.13
CA LEU A 371 -3.36 -5.18 20.24
C LEU A 371 -2.55 -3.93 20.63
N PHE A 372 -2.79 -2.79 19.98
CA PHE A 372 -2.08 -1.55 20.28
C PHE A 372 -2.37 -1.10 21.72
N PRO A 373 -1.34 -0.68 22.50
CA PRO A 373 -1.55 -0.23 23.87
C PRO A 373 -2.39 1.06 23.88
N ASN A 374 -3.44 1.10 24.72
CA ASN A 374 -4.29 2.28 24.91
C ASN A 374 -3.74 3.25 25.96
#